data_AF-A0A0N7LBI8-F1
#
_entry.id   AF-A0A0N7LBI8-F1
#
_cell.length_a   1.000
_cell.length_b   1.000
_cell.length_c   1.000
_cell.angle_alpha   90.00
_cell.angle_beta   90.00
_cell.angle_gamma   90.00
#
_symmetry.space_group_name_H-M   'P 1'
#
loop_
_entity.id
_entity.type
_entity.pdbx_description
1 polymer ?
#
loop_
_entity_poly.entity_id
_entity_poly.type
_entity_poly.pdbx_seq_one_letter_code
_entity_poly.pdbx_strand_id
1 'polypeptide(L)'
;MAVATPSSKSAFTVVRAPPHSRVLPPSGSSSIAATGSHIHLSGHSHSSAHASSSKDAMDVDYDEDEQAALRGYMDGEAGSTAENFKVATAGEAIASASSLMRGHGAYLSSVEGDEGSAASIISSLCGTVTRTNRLISVSPVRCRYAPEVGDLVVGRITEVSAGQRRWKVDIASRQDAVLSLSSVNLPGGVQRRKLESDELQMRVFFQEKDLLVAEVQTAFQDGAVALHTRSLRYGKLRNGQLAIVQPVLIRRLKSHFVHLKRDDSVDLDLTIGLNGFIWVSKHSDYDATKAEQEQESASMSTGLAGRGVGMDIDGVYSDVNESIPPHTMQAIARVCYILALLSNAHIPISDVSVGRAFDVSVELAPVQGGGLTELICAQIRQEALKAIAR
;
A
#
# COMPACT_ATOMS: atom_id res chain seq x y z
N MET A 1 18.63 41.98 -32.20
CA MET A 1 17.59 41.77 -31.18
C MET A 1 16.88 40.47 -31.47
N ALA A 2 17.31 39.37 -30.84
CA ALA A 2 16.64 38.08 -30.93
C ALA A 2 15.82 37.91 -29.63
N VAL A 3 14.50 37.86 -29.76
CA VAL A 3 13.57 37.68 -28.65
C VAL A 3 13.39 36.17 -28.44
N ALA A 4 13.89 35.67 -27.32
CA ALA A 4 13.72 34.29 -26.89
C ALA A 4 12.33 34.13 -26.24
N THR A 5 11.54 33.18 -26.74
CA THR A 5 10.32 32.69 -26.09
C THR A 5 10.67 31.63 -25.02
N PRO A 6 10.18 31.72 -23.78
CA PRO A 6 10.40 30.68 -22.79
C PRO A 6 9.39 29.54 -22.93
N SER A 7 9.90 28.30 -23.00
CA SER A 7 9.10 27.08 -22.95
C SER A 7 8.54 26.86 -21.54
N SER A 8 7.22 26.80 -21.40
CA SER A 8 6.54 26.39 -20.17
C SER A 8 6.73 24.89 -19.93
N LYS A 9 7.60 24.51 -18.99
CA LYS A 9 7.63 23.17 -18.41
C LYS A 9 6.64 23.15 -17.24
N SER A 10 5.54 22.42 -17.40
CA SER A 10 4.60 22.13 -16.32
C SER A 10 5.30 21.27 -15.25
N ALA A 11 5.56 21.86 -14.09
CA ALA A 11 6.11 21.17 -12.93
C ALA A 11 4.97 20.51 -12.15
N PHE A 12 4.92 19.18 -12.18
CA PHE A 12 4.04 18.39 -11.33
C PHE A 12 4.36 18.68 -9.86
N THR A 13 3.42 19.32 -9.16
CA THR A 13 3.56 19.59 -7.72
C THR A 13 3.05 18.38 -6.94
N VAL A 14 3.98 17.69 -6.27
CA VAL A 14 3.65 16.67 -5.27
C VAL A 14 3.14 17.41 -4.03
N VAL A 15 1.86 17.26 -3.70
CA VAL A 15 1.32 17.75 -2.42
C VAL A 15 1.79 16.79 -1.33
N ARG A 16 2.88 17.14 -0.65
CA ARG A 16 3.29 16.50 0.61
C ARG A 16 2.65 17.26 1.77
N ALA A 17 2.22 16.52 2.78
CA ALA A 17 1.91 17.13 4.08
C ALA A 17 3.14 17.92 4.59
N PRO A 18 2.97 19.11 5.17
CA PRO A 18 4.08 19.87 5.74
C PRO A 18 4.77 19.07 6.85
N PRO A 19 6.10 19.11 6.97
CA PRO A 19 6.80 18.43 8.06
C PRO A 19 6.42 19.09 9.39
N HIS A 20 5.97 18.28 10.35
CA HIS A 20 5.83 18.72 11.74
C HIS A 20 7.20 19.19 12.28
N SER A 21 7.16 20.23 13.11
CA SER A 21 8.30 20.82 13.81
C SER A 21 9.23 19.75 14.39
N ARG A 22 10.53 19.85 14.06
CA ARG A 22 11.61 19.08 14.69
C ARG A 22 11.48 19.15 16.21
N VAL A 23 11.20 18.01 16.84
CA VAL A 23 11.58 17.81 18.24
C VAL A 23 13.10 17.71 18.25
N LEU A 24 13.76 18.72 18.80
CA LEU A 24 15.20 18.70 19.03
C LEU A 24 15.51 17.61 20.07
N PRO A 25 16.53 16.76 19.85
CA PRO A 25 16.99 15.86 20.89
C PRO A 25 17.57 16.66 22.06
N PRO A 26 17.36 16.25 23.32
CA PRO A 26 18.03 16.87 24.44
C PRO A 26 19.55 16.68 24.29
N SER A 27 20.26 17.80 24.34
CA SER A 27 21.72 17.85 24.36
C SER A 27 22.24 17.21 25.65
N GLY A 28 22.73 15.97 25.53
CA GLY A 28 23.40 15.24 26.60
C GLY A 28 24.24 14.12 25.99
N SER A 29 25.53 14.38 25.86
CA SER A 29 26.53 13.46 25.32
C SER A 29 26.83 12.29 26.27
N SER A 30 26.77 11.06 25.75
CA SER A 30 27.71 10.00 26.14
C SER A 30 27.92 9.07 24.95
N SER A 31 29.13 9.10 24.41
CA SER A 31 29.62 8.26 23.33
C SER A 31 29.66 6.80 23.76
N ILE A 32 28.89 5.93 23.09
CA ILE A 32 29.16 4.50 23.03
C ILE A 32 29.24 4.13 21.55
N ALA A 33 30.43 3.68 21.15
CA ALA A 33 30.74 3.24 19.80
C ALA A 33 29.85 2.05 19.41
N ALA A 34 29.06 2.21 18.35
CA ALA A 34 28.34 1.10 17.73
C ALA A 34 29.32 0.36 16.80
N THR A 35 29.91 -0.72 17.31
CA THR A 35 30.51 -1.75 16.47
C THR A 35 29.40 -2.52 15.79
N GLY A 36 29.37 -2.46 14.45
CA GLY A 36 28.46 -3.25 13.64
C GLY A 36 28.67 -4.74 13.89
N SER A 37 27.61 -5.44 14.26
CA SER A 37 27.56 -6.89 14.19
C SER A 37 26.37 -7.30 13.31
N HIS A 38 26.78 -7.77 12.14
CA HIS A 38 26.00 -8.45 11.13
C HIS A 38 25.50 -9.78 11.73
N ILE A 39 24.19 -10.07 11.69
CA ILE A 39 23.68 -11.40 12.00
C ILE A 39 22.99 -11.97 10.77
N HIS A 40 23.72 -12.91 10.18
CA HIS A 40 23.33 -13.83 9.12
C HIS A 40 22.36 -14.88 9.68
N LEU A 41 21.21 -15.10 9.03
CA LEU A 41 20.34 -16.24 9.28
C LEU A 41 20.38 -17.15 8.05
N SER A 42 21.20 -18.18 8.15
CA SER A 42 21.27 -19.31 7.22
C SER A 42 20.16 -20.31 7.50
N GLY A 43 19.52 -20.75 6.42
CA GLY A 43 18.95 -22.09 6.25
C GLY A 43 17.68 -22.36 7.03
N HIS A 44 16.59 -22.69 6.32
CA HIS A 44 16.15 -24.07 6.13
C HIS A 44 15.18 -24.08 4.93
N SER A 45 15.57 -24.84 3.91
CA SER A 45 14.83 -25.10 2.68
C SER A 45 13.77 -26.17 2.91
N HIS A 46 12.51 -25.91 2.56
CA HIS A 46 11.60 -26.98 2.15
C HIS A 46 10.74 -26.53 0.97
N SER A 47 10.88 -27.29 -0.11
CA SER A 47 10.09 -27.33 -1.32
C SER A 47 8.62 -27.66 -1.04
N SER A 48 7.68 -26.98 -1.68
CA SER A 48 6.30 -27.44 -1.80
C SER A 48 6.04 -27.90 -3.24
N ALA A 49 5.72 -29.19 -3.36
CA ALA A 49 5.12 -29.80 -4.55
C ALA A 49 3.61 -29.96 -4.32
N HIS A 50 2.86 -29.90 -5.42
CA HIS A 50 1.40 -29.90 -5.50
C HIS A 50 0.70 -31.20 -5.05
N ALA A 51 -0.47 -31.00 -4.43
CA ALA A 51 -1.76 -31.68 -4.60
C ALA A 51 -1.94 -33.18 -4.24
N SER A 52 -2.88 -33.47 -3.33
CA SER A 52 -4.22 -34.00 -3.66
C SER A 52 -5.06 -34.20 -2.40
N SER A 53 -6.38 -34.21 -2.58
CA SER A 53 -7.39 -34.18 -1.53
C SER A 53 -7.61 -35.54 -0.84
N SER A 54 -7.80 -35.52 0.46
CA SER A 54 -8.61 -36.51 1.16
C SER A 54 -9.13 -35.90 2.46
N LYS A 55 -10.47 -35.91 2.58
CA LYS A 55 -11.23 -35.59 3.80
C LYS A 55 -10.83 -36.58 4.88
N ASP A 56 -10.29 -36.09 5.99
CA ASP A 56 -10.46 -36.69 7.31
C ASP A 56 -10.41 -35.55 8.34
N ALA A 57 -11.55 -35.29 8.97
CA ALA A 57 -11.67 -34.33 10.06
C ALA A 57 -11.09 -34.98 11.32
N MET A 58 -9.96 -34.47 11.81
CA MET A 58 -9.53 -34.73 13.18
C MET A 58 -10.14 -33.66 14.07
N ASP A 59 -11.18 -34.03 14.82
CA ASP A 59 -11.61 -33.29 16.01
C ASP A 59 -10.49 -33.40 17.04
N VAL A 60 -9.83 -32.27 17.30
CA VAL A 60 -8.85 -32.16 18.38
C VAL A 60 -9.60 -31.58 19.56
N ASP A 61 -9.98 -32.45 20.50
CA ASP A 61 -10.54 -32.05 21.80
C ASP A 61 -9.51 -31.15 22.51
N TYR A 62 -9.83 -29.87 22.65
CA TYR A 62 -9.06 -28.94 23.47
C TYR A 62 -9.57 -29.05 24.90
N ASP A 63 -8.70 -29.46 25.82
CA ASP A 63 -8.98 -29.53 27.25
C ASP A 63 -9.51 -28.17 27.77
N GLU A 64 -10.68 -28.18 28.42
CA GLU A 64 -11.35 -26.98 28.96
C GLU A 64 -10.45 -26.19 29.94
N ASP A 65 -9.51 -26.88 30.58
CA ASP A 65 -8.54 -26.31 31.51
C ASP A 65 -7.49 -25.41 30.79
N GLU A 66 -7.13 -25.72 29.54
CA GLU A 66 -6.19 -24.89 28.76
C GLU A 66 -6.85 -23.58 28.29
N GLN A 67 -8.17 -23.61 28.04
CA GLN A 67 -8.97 -22.41 27.74
C GLN A 67 -9.19 -21.54 28.98
N ALA A 68 -9.33 -22.14 30.16
CA ALA A 68 -9.46 -21.43 31.43
C ALA A 68 -8.16 -20.71 31.83
N ALA A 69 -7.00 -21.36 31.65
CA ALA A 69 -5.69 -20.73 31.88
C ALA A 69 -5.44 -19.54 30.93
N LEU A 70 -5.93 -19.61 29.69
CA LEU A 70 -5.88 -18.52 28.71
C LEU A 70 -6.74 -17.31 29.09
N ARG A 71 -7.82 -17.50 29.86
CA ARG A 71 -8.67 -16.42 30.41
C ARG A 71 -8.09 -15.81 31.69
N GLY A 72 -7.40 -16.59 32.51
CA GLY A 72 -6.90 -16.16 33.83
C GLY A 72 -5.78 -15.12 33.82
N TYR A 73 -5.02 -14.99 32.72
CA TYR A 73 -3.95 -13.98 32.62
C TYR A 73 -4.42 -12.55 32.31
N MET A 74 -5.74 -12.29 32.27
CA MET A 74 -6.31 -10.96 32.06
C MET A 74 -7.20 -10.45 33.20
N ASP A 75 -7.27 -11.11 34.35
CA ASP A 75 -8.08 -10.62 35.48
C ASP A 75 -7.33 -9.67 36.44
N GLY A 76 -6.26 -9.04 35.94
CA GLY A 76 -5.64 -7.87 36.57
C GLY A 76 -6.13 -6.60 35.88
N GLU A 77 -7.16 -5.96 36.46
CA GLU A 77 -7.83 -4.73 36.02
C GLU A 77 -8.99 -4.87 35.01
N ALA A 78 -10.00 -5.65 35.38
CA ALA A 78 -11.34 -5.56 34.80
C ALA A 78 -12.05 -4.29 35.32
N GLY A 79 -11.99 -3.20 34.55
CA GLY A 79 -12.58 -1.93 34.95
C GLY A 79 -12.74 -0.86 33.87
N SER A 80 -13.01 -1.20 32.59
CA SER A 80 -13.69 -0.28 31.66
C SER A 80 -14.18 -0.99 30.40
N THR A 81 -15.41 -0.71 29.98
CA THR A 81 -16.03 -1.13 28.71
C THR A 81 -15.53 -0.33 27.52
N ALA A 82 -14.22 -0.12 27.43
CA ALA A 82 -13.54 0.31 26.21
C ALA A 82 -12.56 -0.81 25.88
N GLU A 83 -12.49 -1.27 24.63
CA GLU A 83 -11.41 -2.16 24.23
C GLU A 83 -10.09 -1.43 24.48
N ASN A 84 -9.45 -1.71 25.62
CA ASN A 84 -8.19 -1.08 26.00
C ASN A 84 -7.13 -1.59 25.03
N PHE A 85 -6.84 -0.80 24.00
CA PHE A 85 -5.68 -1.02 23.15
C PHE A 85 -4.43 -0.97 24.03
N LYS A 86 -3.85 -2.15 24.32
CA LYS A 86 -2.58 -2.21 25.06
C LYS A 86 -1.50 -1.57 24.19
N VAL A 87 -0.97 -0.45 24.64
CA VAL A 87 0.18 0.21 23.99
C VAL A 87 1.43 -0.35 24.64
N ALA A 88 2.41 -0.74 23.83
CA ALA A 88 3.72 -1.16 24.30
C ALA A 88 4.80 -0.16 23.87
N THR A 89 5.78 0.03 24.74
CA THR A 89 7.01 0.77 24.46
C THR A 89 8.15 -0.18 24.13
N ALA A 90 9.17 0.29 23.41
CA ALA A 90 10.31 -0.55 23.06
C ALA A 90 11.07 -0.98 24.33
N GLY A 91 11.36 -2.27 24.47
CA GLY A 91 11.99 -2.87 25.65
C GLY A 91 11.01 -3.38 26.72
N GLU A 92 9.71 -3.11 26.57
CA GLU A 92 8.68 -3.55 27.51
C GLU A 92 8.33 -5.03 27.33
N ALA A 93 8.23 -5.78 28.43
CA ALA A 93 7.76 -7.17 28.41
C ALA A 93 6.24 -7.21 28.19
N ILE A 94 5.80 -7.78 27.07
CA ILE A 94 4.40 -7.79 26.66
C ILE A 94 3.67 -9.01 27.22
N ALA A 95 4.31 -10.19 27.14
CA ALA A 95 3.73 -11.47 27.51
C ALA A 95 4.80 -12.56 27.78
N SER A 96 4.40 -13.69 28.36
CA SER A 96 5.26 -14.88 28.49
C SER A 96 5.27 -15.70 27.18
N ALA A 97 6.43 -16.23 26.80
CA ALA A 97 6.59 -17.07 25.61
C ALA A 97 6.14 -18.53 25.81
N SER A 98 5.64 -18.89 27.00
CA SER A 98 5.19 -20.25 27.33
C SER A 98 3.93 -20.67 26.54
N SER A 99 3.02 -19.74 26.29
CA SER A 99 1.72 -20.00 25.62
C SER A 99 1.53 -19.21 24.31
N LEU A 100 2.44 -18.29 24.02
CA LEU A 100 2.28 -17.28 22.96
C LEU A 100 3.49 -17.28 22.03
N MET A 101 3.21 -17.11 20.74
CA MET A 101 4.18 -16.98 19.69
C MET A 101 4.47 -15.52 19.41
N ARG A 102 5.74 -15.20 19.12
CA ARG A 102 6.13 -13.86 18.69
C ARG A 102 5.82 -13.62 17.22
N GLY A 103 5.27 -12.44 16.92
CA GLY A 103 5.10 -11.91 15.58
C GLY A 103 6.05 -10.74 15.32
N HIS A 104 5.69 -9.91 14.35
CA HIS A 104 6.42 -8.69 14.02
C HIS A 104 6.41 -7.69 15.19
N GLY A 105 7.52 -6.96 15.37
CA GLY A 105 7.63 -5.94 16.41
C GLY A 105 7.87 -6.48 17.81
N ALA A 106 8.13 -7.78 17.96
CA ALA A 106 8.47 -8.41 19.22
C ALA A 106 9.65 -9.39 19.08
N TYR A 107 10.46 -9.50 20.14
CA TYR A 107 11.57 -10.44 20.23
C TYR A 107 11.52 -11.19 21.56
N LEU A 108 12.22 -12.33 21.64
CA LEU A 108 12.30 -13.10 22.88
C LEU A 108 13.44 -12.57 23.73
N SER A 109 13.19 -12.37 25.00
CA SER A 109 14.22 -12.13 26.00
C SER A 109 15.05 -13.39 26.17
N SER A 110 16.31 -13.35 25.75
CA SER A 110 17.31 -14.35 26.12
C SER A 110 18.00 -13.90 27.40
N VAL A 111 17.31 -13.97 28.53
CA VAL A 111 17.98 -13.83 29.83
C VAL A 111 18.28 -15.23 30.33
N GLU A 112 19.48 -15.72 30.01
CA GLU A 112 20.11 -16.91 30.62
C GLU A 112 20.60 -16.59 32.05
N GLY A 113 19.74 -15.99 32.88
CA GLY A 113 20.14 -15.39 34.15
C GLY A 113 19.40 -15.85 35.40
N ASP A 114 18.36 -16.67 35.27
CA ASP A 114 17.66 -17.19 36.45
C ASP A 114 17.04 -18.55 36.11
N GLU A 115 17.54 -19.63 36.73
CA GLU A 115 17.22 -21.04 36.50
C GLU A 115 15.76 -21.40 36.83
N GLY A 116 14.80 -20.80 36.13
CA GLY A 116 13.37 -21.02 36.33
C GLY A 116 12.45 -19.95 35.73
N SER A 117 12.99 -18.85 35.17
CA SER A 117 12.15 -17.82 34.55
C SER A 117 11.86 -18.15 33.07
N ALA A 118 10.59 -18.32 32.73
CA ALA A 118 10.17 -18.56 31.34
C ALA A 118 10.52 -17.35 30.46
N ALA A 119 11.01 -17.61 29.24
CA ALA A 119 11.32 -16.56 28.27
C ALA A 119 10.14 -15.61 28.10
N SER A 120 10.39 -14.30 28.13
CA SER A 120 9.38 -13.27 27.94
C SER A 120 9.46 -12.68 26.54
N ILE A 121 8.31 -12.34 25.97
CA ILE A 121 8.18 -11.62 24.70
C ILE A 121 8.31 -10.13 25.02
N ILE A 122 9.35 -9.50 24.48
CA ILE A 122 9.65 -8.08 24.64
C ILE A 122 9.29 -7.33 23.36
N SER A 123 8.72 -6.14 23.48
CA SER A 123 8.47 -5.26 22.35
C SER A 123 9.76 -4.69 21.77
N SER A 124 9.96 -4.75 20.45
CA SER A 124 11.01 -3.97 19.78
C SER A 124 10.54 -2.60 19.29
N LEU A 125 9.22 -2.35 19.27
CA LEU A 125 8.61 -1.16 18.68
C LEU A 125 7.71 -0.44 19.69
N CYS A 126 7.43 0.84 19.43
CA CYS A 126 6.40 1.59 20.13
C CYS A 126 5.10 1.56 19.32
N GLY A 127 4.02 1.04 19.90
CA GLY A 127 2.77 0.88 19.17
C GLY A 127 1.71 0.06 19.89
N THR A 128 0.65 -0.29 19.17
CA THR A 128 -0.45 -1.08 19.72
C THR A 128 -0.11 -2.57 19.64
N VAL A 129 -0.32 -3.27 20.75
CA VAL A 129 -0.19 -4.71 20.83
C VAL A 129 -1.45 -5.32 20.23
N THR A 130 -1.23 -6.11 19.19
CA THR A 130 -2.26 -6.89 18.49
C THR A 130 -2.06 -8.35 18.80
N ARG A 131 -3.13 -9.01 19.25
CA ARG A 131 -3.14 -10.44 19.53
C ARG A 131 -4.06 -11.12 18.55
N THR A 132 -3.49 -12.00 17.73
CA THR A 132 -4.24 -12.84 16.80
C THR A 132 -4.06 -14.29 17.22
N ASN A 133 -5.05 -14.87 17.89
CA ASN A 133 -4.97 -16.20 18.48
C ASN A 133 -3.80 -16.33 19.49
N ARG A 134 -2.82 -17.18 19.15
CA ARG A 134 -1.58 -17.37 19.93
C ARG A 134 -0.44 -16.46 19.45
N LEU A 135 -0.62 -15.63 18.42
CA LEU A 135 0.41 -14.73 17.89
C LEU A 135 0.29 -13.32 18.49
N ILE A 136 1.39 -12.79 19.04
CA ILE A 136 1.49 -11.41 19.51
C ILE A 136 2.36 -10.61 18.56
N SER A 137 1.81 -9.54 18.00
CA SER A 137 2.53 -8.57 17.17
C SER A 137 2.34 -7.16 17.69
N VAL A 138 3.35 -6.32 17.49
CA VAL A 138 3.29 -4.90 17.84
C VAL A 138 3.20 -4.10 16.55
N SER A 139 2.07 -3.42 16.36
CA SER A 139 1.85 -2.54 15.22
C SER A 139 2.38 -1.14 15.56
N PRO A 140 3.46 -0.67 14.92
CA PRO A 140 4.02 0.64 15.21
C PRO A 140 3.10 1.78 14.75
N VAL A 141 3.20 2.92 15.42
CA VAL A 141 2.45 4.15 15.03
C VAL A 141 2.82 4.63 13.62
N ARG A 142 4.07 4.39 13.21
CA ARG A 142 4.57 4.74 11.88
C ARG A 142 5.46 3.62 11.35
N CYS A 143 5.13 3.11 10.16
CA CYS A 143 5.95 2.13 9.45
C CYS A 143 6.10 2.48 7.97
N ARG A 144 7.14 1.92 7.36
CA ARG A 144 7.20 1.79 5.90
C ARG A 144 6.25 0.69 5.46
N TYR A 145 5.84 0.74 4.21
CA TYR A 145 5.01 -0.29 3.62
C TYR A 145 5.73 -1.66 3.69
N ALA A 146 5.04 -2.66 4.24
CA ALA A 146 5.48 -4.04 4.28
C ALA A 146 4.72 -4.79 3.16
N PRO A 147 5.40 -5.16 2.07
CA PRO A 147 4.75 -5.73 0.89
C PRO A 147 4.28 -7.16 1.15
N GLU A 148 3.02 -7.45 0.85
CA GLU A 148 2.45 -8.80 0.84
C GLU A 148 2.11 -9.24 -0.58
N VAL A 149 2.11 -10.55 -0.82
CA VAL A 149 1.79 -11.12 -2.14
C VAL A 149 0.33 -10.82 -2.48
N GLY A 150 0.09 -10.35 -3.70
CA GLY A 150 -1.24 -9.93 -4.17
C GLY A 150 -1.59 -8.47 -3.86
N ASP A 151 -0.71 -7.72 -3.20
CA ASP A 151 -0.98 -6.31 -2.91
C ASP A 151 -0.95 -5.46 -4.18
N LEU A 152 -1.99 -4.65 -4.38
CA LEU A 152 -2.01 -3.61 -5.41
C LEU A 152 -1.19 -2.41 -4.93
N VAL A 153 -0.19 -2.02 -5.72
CA VAL A 153 0.70 -0.90 -5.41
C VAL A 153 0.79 0.08 -6.56
N VAL A 154 0.90 1.35 -6.23
CA VAL A 154 1.31 2.39 -7.18
C VAL A 154 2.79 2.64 -6.96
N GLY A 155 3.57 2.66 -8.03
CA GLY A 155 5.02 2.79 -7.96
C GLY A 155 5.57 3.84 -8.92
N ARG A 156 6.77 4.33 -8.63
CA ARG A 156 7.53 5.21 -9.52
C ARG A 156 8.78 4.52 -10.01
N ILE A 157 9.03 4.53 -11.32
CA ILE A 157 10.28 4.01 -11.87
C ILE A 157 11.46 4.85 -11.37
N THR A 158 12.42 4.20 -10.71
CA THR A 158 13.67 4.84 -10.26
C THR A 158 14.79 4.67 -11.28
N GLU A 159 14.90 3.47 -11.86
CA GLU A 159 15.98 3.11 -12.78
C GLU A 159 15.49 2.12 -13.86
N VAL A 160 15.99 2.29 -15.09
CA VAL A 160 15.82 1.32 -16.19
C VAL A 160 17.13 0.57 -16.43
N SER A 161 17.21 -0.69 -16.01
CA SER A 161 18.42 -1.52 -16.15
C SER A 161 18.28 -2.49 -17.34
N ALA A 162 18.48 -1.98 -18.56
CA ALA A 162 18.30 -2.75 -19.81
C ALA A 162 19.15 -4.04 -19.86
N GLY A 163 20.42 -3.97 -19.45
CA GLY A 163 21.31 -5.15 -19.41
C GLY A 163 20.87 -6.26 -18.44
N GLN A 164 20.02 -5.94 -17.46
CA GLN A 164 19.44 -6.89 -16.52
C GLN A 164 17.94 -7.15 -16.79
N ARG A 165 17.40 -6.63 -17.90
CA ARG A 165 16.01 -6.81 -18.34
C ARG A 165 14.97 -6.50 -17.25
N ARG A 166 15.23 -5.47 -16.43
CA ARG A 166 14.37 -5.08 -15.32
C ARG A 166 14.31 -3.58 -15.09
N TRP A 167 13.21 -3.14 -14.50
CA TRP A 167 13.04 -1.80 -13.93
C TRP A 167 13.09 -1.87 -12.41
N LYS A 168 13.66 -0.85 -11.79
CA LYS A 168 13.52 -0.61 -10.36
C LYS A 168 12.38 0.36 -10.13
N VAL A 169 11.56 0.06 -9.13
CA VAL A 169 10.32 0.78 -8.84
C VAL A 169 10.28 1.13 -7.35
N ASP A 170 10.19 2.43 -7.05
CA ASP A 170 9.93 2.91 -5.69
C ASP A 170 8.45 2.68 -5.35
N ILE A 171 8.22 1.81 -4.38
CA ILE A 171 6.92 1.49 -3.80
C ILE A 171 6.83 1.89 -2.32
N ALA A 172 7.72 2.77 -1.82
CA ALA A 172 7.80 3.16 -0.41
C ALA A 172 8.03 2.00 0.59
N SER A 173 8.58 0.89 0.10
CA SER A 173 9.05 -0.24 0.92
C SER A 173 10.43 0.07 1.55
N ARG A 174 11.05 -0.95 2.15
CA ARG A 174 12.44 -0.89 2.65
C ARG A 174 13.47 -0.86 1.52
N GLN A 175 13.16 -1.49 0.38
CA GLN A 175 13.99 -1.58 -0.81
C GLN A 175 13.15 -1.26 -2.05
N ASP A 176 13.81 -0.89 -3.15
CA ASP A 176 13.16 -0.74 -4.45
C ASP A 176 12.67 -2.10 -4.96
N ALA A 177 11.44 -2.13 -5.47
CA ALA A 177 10.89 -3.32 -6.08
C ALA A 177 11.42 -3.52 -7.49
N VAL A 178 11.43 -4.76 -7.96
CA VAL A 178 11.89 -5.16 -9.28
C VAL A 178 10.70 -5.50 -10.16
N LEU A 179 10.56 -4.81 -11.28
CA LEU A 179 9.63 -5.17 -12.35
C LEU A 179 10.44 -5.76 -13.50
N SER A 180 10.30 -7.05 -13.76
CA SER A 180 11.01 -7.72 -14.85
C SER A 180 10.34 -7.45 -16.20
N LEU A 181 11.13 -7.39 -17.27
CA LEU A 181 10.61 -7.31 -18.65
C LEU A 181 9.71 -8.51 -18.95
N SER A 182 9.94 -9.68 -18.34
CA SER A 182 9.08 -10.87 -18.42
C SER A 182 7.71 -10.72 -17.77
N SER A 183 7.54 -9.76 -16.85
CA SER A 183 6.32 -9.58 -16.05
C SER A 183 5.42 -8.43 -16.52
N VAL A 184 5.76 -7.78 -17.64
CA VAL A 184 4.94 -6.73 -18.28
C VAL A 184 4.23 -7.20 -19.55
N ASN A 185 3.11 -6.55 -19.87
CA ASN A 185 2.30 -6.82 -21.05
C ASN A 185 2.81 -6.00 -22.25
N LEU A 186 3.48 -6.63 -23.21
CA LEU A 186 4.02 -5.90 -24.36
C LEU A 186 2.89 -5.42 -25.30
N PRO A 187 3.10 -4.30 -26.02
CA PRO A 187 2.11 -3.83 -26.97
C PRO A 187 1.86 -4.85 -28.08
N GLY A 188 0.61 -4.95 -28.55
CA GLY A 188 0.12 -5.93 -29.51
C GLY A 188 -0.70 -7.09 -28.92
N GLY A 189 -0.83 -7.22 -27.59
CA GLY A 189 -1.76 -8.17 -26.93
C GLY A 189 -1.46 -9.65 -27.15
N VAL A 190 -0.47 -9.98 -27.98
CA VAL A 190 0.02 -11.34 -28.21
C VAL A 190 1.06 -11.64 -27.15
N GLN A 191 0.85 -12.74 -26.42
CA GLN A 191 1.86 -13.33 -25.56
C GLN A 191 2.96 -13.96 -26.43
N ARG A 192 3.77 -13.10 -27.07
CA ARG A 192 4.91 -13.48 -27.89
C ARG A 192 6.14 -13.69 -27.01
N ARG A 193 7.06 -14.56 -27.44
CA ARG A 193 8.38 -14.65 -26.82
C ARG A 193 9.03 -13.27 -26.89
N LYS A 194 9.51 -12.80 -25.73
CA LYS A 194 10.15 -11.49 -25.60
C LYS A 194 11.47 -11.55 -26.34
N LEU A 195 11.64 -10.63 -27.27
CA LEU A 195 12.78 -10.58 -28.20
C LEU A 195 13.87 -9.68 -27.62
N GLU A 196 15.10 -9.87 -28.08
CA GLU A 196 16.23 -9.00 -27.75
C GLU A 196 15.97 -7.54 -28.18
N SER A 197 15.16 -7.32 -29.22
CA SER A 197 14.69 -6.00 -29.62
C SER A 197 13.90 -5.27 -28.51
N ASP A 198 13.14 -6.01 -27.70
CA ASP A 198 12.33 -5.44 -26.63
C ASP A 198 13.20 -4.95 -25.47
N GLU A 199 14.40 -5.53 -25.30
CA GLU A 199 15.39 -5.12 -24.30
C GLU A 199 16.01 -3.77 -24.64
N LEU A 200 16.29 -3.54 -25.92
CA LEU A 200 16.76 -2.26 -26.44
C LEU A 200 15.67 -1.17 -26.34
N GLN A 201 14.40 -1.57 -26.38
CA GLN A 201 13.24 -0.67 -26.35
C GLN A 201 12.59 -0.55 -24.97
N MET A 202 13.23 -1.01 -23.88
CA MET A 202 12.64 -0.95 -22.53
C MET A 202 12.22 0.46 -22.11
N ARG A 203 12.98 1.47 -22.53
CA ARG A 203 12.66 2.89 -22.25
C ARG A 203 11.42 3.39 -22.98
N VAL A 204 10.95 2.70 -24.01
CA VAL A 204 9.69 3.05 -24.69
C VAL A 204 8.49 2.67 -23.83
N PHE A 205 8.59 1.59 -23.05
CA PHE A 205 7.51 1.16 -22.15
C PHE A 205 7.49 1.97 -20.86
N PHE A 206 8.64 2.05 -20.18
CA PHE A 206 8.77 2.74 -18.91
C PHE A 206 10.11 3.47 -18.84
N GLN A 207 10.05 4.76 -18.56
CA GLN A 207 11.17 5.66 -18.36
C GLN A 207 11.30 6.01 -16.87
N GLU A 208 12.46 6.52 -16.47
CA GLU A 208 12.65 7.02 -15.12
C GLU A 208 11.61 8.08 -14.79
N LYS A 209 11.03 7.97 -13.57
CA LYS A 209 9.98 8.82 -13.00
C LYS A 209 8.56 8.54 -13.51
N ASP A 210 8.37 7.60 -14.44
CA ASP A 210 7.04 7.14 -14.80
C ASP A 210 6.33 6.55 -13.58
N LEU A 211 5.03 6.77 -13.51
CA LEU A 211 4.15 6.17 -12.50
C LEU A 211 3.41 4.99 -13.12
N LEU A 212 3.25 3.93 -12.34
CA LEU A 212 2.55 2.74 -12.78
C LEU A 212 1.77 2.09 -11.65
N VAL A 213 0.75 1.32 -12.02
CA VAL A 213 0.06 0.38 -11.14
C VAL A 213 0.61 -1.00 -11.40
N ALA A 214 0.97 -1.71 -10.32
CA ALA A 214 1.40 -3.09 -10.38
C ALA A 214 0.88 -3.87 -9.18
N GLU A 215 1.00 -5.18 -9.27
CA GLU A 215 0.69 -6.09 -8.19
C GLU A 215 1.97 -6.78 -7.72
N VAL A 216 2.06 -7.03 -6.41
CA VAL A 216 3.18 -7.76 -5.81
C VAL A 216 3.05 -9.25 -6.15
N GLN A 217 3.95 -9.73 -7.01
CA GLN A 217 4.00 -11.13 -7.42
C GLN A 217 4.62 -12.00 -6.32
N THR A 218 5.77 -11.58 -5.80
CA THR A 218 6.51 -12.30 -4.76
C THR A 218 7.21 -11.31 -3.86
N ALA A 219 7.12 -11.53 -2.55
CA ALA A 219 7.94 -10.88 -1.54
C ALA A 219 8.97 -11.88 -1.01
N PHE A 220 10.24 -11.51 -1.02
CA PHE A 220 11.34 -12.36 -0.57
C PHE A 220 11.68 -12.06 0.91
N GLN A 221 12.31 -13.02 1.59
CA GLN A 221 12.65 -12.90 3.02
C GLN A 221 13.70 -11.81 3.30
N ASP A 222 14.52 -11.47 2.32
CA ASP A 222 15.48 -10.36 2.37
C ASP A 222 14.83 -8.97 2.20
N GLY A 223 13.51 -8.94 1.96
CA GLY A 223 12.74 -7.73 1.71
C GLY A 223 12.74 -7.28 0.25
N ALA A 224 13.34 -8.03 -0.67
CA ALA A 224 13.20 -7.79 -2.09
C ALA A 224 11.76 -8.10 -2.54
N VAL A 225 11.28 -7.38 -3.56
CA VAL A 225 9.91 -7.49 -4.06
C VAL A 225 9.95 -7.61 -5.56
N ALA A 226 9.23 -8.59 -6.12
CA ALA A 226 8.98 -8.66 -7.55
C ALA A 226 7.56 -8.22 -7.87
N LEU A 227 7.42 -7.36 -8.87
CA LEU A 227 6.14 -6.83 -9.35
C LEU A 227 5.77 -7.46 -10.69
N HIS A 228 4.48 -7.46 -11.00
CA HIS A 228 4.00 -7.73 -12.35
C HIS A 228 2.82 -6.84 -12.75
N THR A 229 2.64 -6.67 -14.05
CA THR A 229 1.54 -5.90 -14.65
C THR A 229 0.74 -6.78 -15.62
N ARG A 230 0.36 -8.00 -15.20
CA ARG A 230 -0.31 -8.99 -16.08
C ARG A 230 -1.76 -8.64 -16.40
N SER A 231 -2.47 -7.89 -15.56
CA SER A 231 -3.81 -7.39 -15.88
C SER A 231 -3.76 -6.21 -16.84
N LEU A 232 -4.73 -6.10 -17.74
CA LEU A 232 -4.91 -4.92 -18.61
C LEU A 232 -5.31 -3.66 -17.84
N ARG A 233 -5.69 -3.78 -16.55
CA ARG A 233 -5.90 -2.63 -15.65
C ARG A 233 -4.59 -2.06 -15.12
N TYR A 234 -3.51 -2.82 -15.23
CA TYR A 234 -2.19 -2.44 -14.73
C TYR A 234 -1.39 -1.81 -15.87
N GLY A 235 -0.55 -0.84 -15.54
CA GLY A 235 0.19 -0.11 -16.55
C GLY A 235 0.55 1.30 -16.11
N LYS A 236 0.94 2.12 -17.08
CA LYS A 236 1.37 3.50 -16.87
C LYS A 236 0.18 4.38 -16.49
N LEU A 237 0.40 5.24 -15.50
CA LEU A 237 -0.61 6.15 -14.98
C LEU A 237 -0.55 7.49 -15.71
N ARG A 238 -1.72 7.96 -16.16
CA ARG A 238 -1.92 9.22 -16.88
C ARG A 238 -3.19 9.92 -16.42
N ASN A 239 -3.39 11.15 -16.91
CA ASN A 239 -4.61 11.95 -16.72
C ASN A 239 -4.99 12.21 -15.25
N GLY A 240 -4.00 12.36 -14.36
CA GLY A 240 -4.25 12.41 -12.93
C GLY A 240 -3.11 13.01 -12.09
N GLN A 241 -3.27 12.88 -10.78
CA GLN A 241 -2.34 13.37 -9.77
C GLN A 241 -2.10 12.30 -8.69
N LEU A 242 -0.85 12.20 -8.24
CA LEU A 242 -0.43 11.31 -7.16
C LEU A 242 -0.59 11.99 -5.80
N ALA A 243 -1.34 11.36 -4.90
CA ALA A 243 -1.38 11.67 -3.47
C ALA A 243 -0.58 10.61 -2.69
N ILE A 244 0.17 11.05 -1.67
CA ILE A 244 0.97 10.17 -0.82
C ILE A 244 0.46 10.29 0.62
N VAL A 245 0.08 9.16 1.20
CA VAL A 245 -0.42 9.02 2.56
C VAL A 245 0.39 7.96 3.31
N GLN A 246 0.17 7.84 4.62
CA GLN A 246 0.81 6.78 5.39
C GLN A 246 0.18 5.42 5.06
N PRO A 247 0.98 4.38 4.75
CA PRO A 247 0.45 3.07 4.33
C PRO A 247 -0.43 2.42 5.40
N VAL A 248 -0.11 2.64 6.69
CA VAL A 248 -0.89 2.12 7.83
C VAL A 248 -2.34 2.64 7.87
N LEU A 249 -2.63 3.76 7.21
CA LEU A 249 -3.98 4.33 7.17
C LEU A 249 -4.84 3.69 6.07
N ILE A 250 -4.25 3.01 5.10
CA ILE A 250 -5.02 2.43 4.00
C ILE A 250 -5.67 1.14 4.47
N ARG A 251 -7.00 1.08 4.36
CA ARG A 251 -7.75 -0.15 4.59
C ARG A 251 -7.69 -1.03 3.36
N ARG A 252 -7.51 -2.34 3.58
CA ARG A 252 -7.67 -3.36 2.53
C ARG A 252 -9.13 -3.40 2.11
N LEU A 253 -9.40 -3.23 0.82
CA LEU A 253 -10.75 -3.20 0.24
C LEU A 253 -10.94 -4.41 -0.68
N LYS A 254 -12.19 -4.72 -1.03
CA LYS A 254 -12.48 -5.73 -2.06
C LYS A 254 -11.90 -5.33 -3.43
N SER A 255 -11.98 -4.05 -3.75
CA SER A 255 -11.35 -3.45 -4.92
C SER A 255 -10.62 -2.19 -4.50
N HIS A 256 -9.37 -2.06 -4.94
CA HIS A 256 -8.58 -0.86 -4.77
C HIS A 256 -8.71 0.12 -5.95
N PHE A 257 -9.50 -0.25 -6.96
CA PHE A 257 -10.00 0.65 -7.99
C PHE A 257 -11.38 1.15 -7.56
N VAL A 258 -11.49 2.44 -7.30
CA VAL A 258 -12.70 3.08 -6.79
C VAL A 258 -13.15 4.15 -7.78
N HIS A 259 -14.37 4.00 -8.28
CA HIS A 259 -15.01 5.00 -9.13
C HIS A 259 -15.80 5.98 -8.27
N LEU A 260 -15.36 7.23 -8.23
CA LEU A 260 -16.04 8.32 -7.54
C LEU A 260 -16.87 9.13 -8.54
N LYS A 261 -18.14 8.74 -8.68
CA LYS A 261 -19.13 9.45 -9.49
C LYS A 261 -20.09 10.24 -8.60
N ARG A 262 -20.19 11.56 -8.82
CA ARG A 262 -21.09 12.50 -8.13
C ARG A 262 -21.66 13.53 -9.10
N ASP A 263 -22.96 13.48 -9.29
CA ASP A 263 -23.71 14.27 -10.29
C ASP A 263 -23.04 14.21 -11.68
N ASP A 264 -23.43 15.10 -12.60
CA ASP A 264 -22.82 15.21 -13.93
C ASP A 264 -21.48 15.93 -13.90
N SER A 265 -21.06 16.43 -12.73
CA SER A 265 -19.91 17.32 -12.60
C SER A 265 -18.62 16.61 -12.19
N VAL A 266 -18.71 15.50 -11.45
CA VAL A 266 -17.53 14.78 -10.93
C VAL A 266 -17.56 13.32 -11.36
N ASP A 267 -16.58 12.97 -12.18
CA ASP A 267 -16.38 11.61 -12.68
C ASP A 267 -14.89 11.28 -12.63
N LEU A 268 -14.47 10.62 -11.55
CA LEU A 268 -13.07 10.37 -11.22
C LEU A 268 -12.81 8.91 -10.88
N ASP A 269 -11.62 8.43 -11.22
CA ASP A 269 -11.11 7.12 -10.82
C ASP A 269 -10.00 7.29 -9.77
N LEU A 270 -10.07 6.48 -8.72
CA LEU A 270 -9.06 6.40 -7.68
C LEU A 270 -8.42 5.01 -7.68
N THR A 271 -7.11 4.96 -7.83
CA THR A 271 -6.32 3.74 -7.62
C THR A 271 -5.59 3.84 -6.29
N ILE A 272 -6.08 3.12 -5.29
CA ILE A 272 -5.59 3.16 -3.91
C ILE A 272 -4.53 2.07 -3.72
N GLY A 273 -3.25 2.40 -3.93
CA GLY A 273 -2.16 1.47 -3.66
C GLY A 273 -1.98 1.25 -2.15
N LEU A 274 -1.90 0.00 -1.70
CA LEU A 274 -1.71 -0.39 -0.30
C LEU A 274 -0.42 0.16 0.33
N ASN A 275 0.50 0.61 -0.52
CA ASN A 275 1.76 1.23 -0.13
C ASN A 275 1.67 2.71 0.27
N GLY A 276 0.47 3.31 0.30
CA GLY A 276 0.30 4.72 0.63
C GLY A 276 0.27 5.64 -0.60
N PHE A 277 0.45 5.09 -1.80
CA PHE A 277 0.44 5.86 -3.05
C PHE A 277 -0.92 5.74 -3.71
N ILE A 278 -1.64 6.86 -3.82
CA ILE A 278 -2.99 6.92 -4.35
C ILE A 278 -2.98 7.77 -5.61
N TRP A 279 -3.39 7.18 -6.72
CA TRP A 279 -3.56 7.90 -7.98
C TRP A 279 -5.00 8.37 -8.13
N VAL A 280 -5.20 9.65 -8.42
CA VAL A 280 -6.52 10.23 -8.68
C VAL A 280 -6.53 10.75 -10.11
N SER A 281 -7.36 10.17 -10.96
CA SER A 281 -7.46 10.53 -12.38
C SER A 281 -8.87 10.87 -12.82
N LYS A 282 -8.96 11.56 -13.96
CA LYS A 282 -10.21 11.65 -14.73
C LYS A 282 -10.73 10.23 -15.01
N HIS A 283 -12.04 10.02 -14.89
CA HIS A 283 -12.64 8.75 -15.26
C HIS A 283 -12.36 8.42 -16.73
N SER A 284 -11.99 7.16 -16.99
CA SER A 284 -11.91 6.62 -18.34
C SER A 284 -12.89 5.45 -18.44
N ASP A 285 -13.64 5.38 -19.54
CA ASP A 285 -14.55 4.28 -19.85
C ASP A 285 -13.75 2.99 -20.07
N TYR A 286 -13.29 2.39 -18.97
CA TYR A 286 -12.62 1.11 -18.94
C TYR A 286 -13.66 0.04 -18.60
N ASP A 287 -13.86 -0.92 -19.49
CA ASP A 287 -14.83 -1.99 -19.26
C ASP A 287 -14.26 -3.02 -18.29
N ALA A 288 -14.37 -2.72 -16.99
CA ALA A 288 -13.89 -3.54 -15.90
C ALA A 288 -14.39 -5.00 -16.01
N THR A 289 -15.63 -5.21 -16.47
CA THR A 289 -16.25 -6.55 -16.54
C THR A 289 -15.52 -7.52 -17.47
N LYS A 290 -14.79 -7.01 -18.47
CA LYS A 290 -14.05 -7.84 -19.43
C LYS A 290 -12.65 -8.21 -18.94
N ALA A 291 -12.02 -7.37 -18.13
CA ALA A 291 -10.68 -7.62 -17.58
C ALA A 291 -10.66 -8.66 -16.44
N GLU A 292 -11.78 -8.84 -15.72
CA GLU A 292 -11.93 -9.87 -14.69
C GLU A 292 -12.17 -11.27 -15.28
N GLN A 293 -12.90 -11.37 -16.40
CA GLN A 293 -13.18 -12.64 -17.08
C GLN A 293 -11.93 -13.26 -17.75
N GLU A 294 -10.92 -12.44 -18.09
CA GLU A 294 -9.65 -12.92 -18.67
C GLU A 294 -8.78 -13.72 -17.67
N GLN A 295 -8.97 -13.56 -16.35
CA GLN A 295 -8.22 -14.33 -15.35
C GLN A 295 -8.72 -15.77 -15.18
N GLU A 296 -10.02 -16.01 -15.38
CA GLU A 296 -10.62 -17.36 -15.22
C GLU A 296 -10.55 -18.21 -16.48
N SER A 297 -10.34 -17.61 -17.66
CA SER A 297 -10.47 -18.28 -18.97
C SER A 297 -9.15 -18.43 -19.76
N ALA A 298 -8.03 -18.57 -19.05
CA ALA A 298 -6.70 -18.83 -19.65
C ALA A 298 -6.55 -20.22 -20.31
N SER A 299 -7.64 -20.96 -20.54
CA SER A 299 -7.65 -22.26 -21.22
C SER A 299 -8.56 -22.28 -22.45
N MET A 300 -8.42 -21.34 -23.37
CA MET A 300 -8.53 -21.69 -24.79
C MET A 300 -7.93 -20.59 -25.65
N SER A 301 -6.96 -21.01 -26.47
CA SER A 301 -6.44 -20.24 -27.57
C SER A 301 -7.57 -19.76 -28.49
N THR A 302 -7.62 -18.47 -28.78
CA THR A 302 -7.94 -17.98 -30.13
C THR A 302 -7.47 -16.53 -30.24
N GLY A 303 -6.52 -16.31 -31.15
CA GLY A 303 -6.03 -14.97 -31.45
C GLY A 303 -6.99 -14.17 -32.34
N LEU A 304 -6.57 -12.92 -32.58
CA LEU A 304 -7.15 -11.89 -33.45
C LEU A 304 -8.28 -11.05 -32.81
N ALA A 305 -7.85 -9.99 -32.08
CA ALA A 305 -8.68 -8.90 -31.57
C ALA A 305 -9.85 -9.32 -30.64
N GLY A 306 -9.51 -9.93 -29.50
CA GLY A 306 -10.42 -10.14 -28.38
C GLY A 306 -11.22 -8.86 -28.08
N ARG A 307 -12.55 -8.98 -28.13
CA ARG A 307 -13.49 -7.87 -28.10
C ARG A 307 -13.68 -7.38 -26.67
N GLY A 308 -12.70 -6.63 -26.17
CA GLY A 308 -12.78 -5.84 -24.95
C GLY A 308 -12.03 -4.53 -25.10
N VAL A 309 -12.58 -3.44 -24.56
CA VAL A 309 -11.88 -2.16 -24.45
C VAL A 309 -11.00 -2.26 -23.21
N GLY A 310 -9.92 -3.04 -23.30
CA GLY A 310 -8.75 -2.77 -22.46
C GLY A 310 -8.24 -1.37 -22.77
N MET A 311 -7.35 -0.79 -21.96
CA MET A 311 -6.58 0.36 -22.43
C MET A 311 -6.03 -0.01 -23.81
N ASP A 312 -6.29 0.81 -24.83
CA ASP A 312 -5.71 0.60 -26.15
C ASP A 312 -4.25 0.25 -25.93
N ILE A 313 -3.85 -0.95 -26.35
CA ILE A 313 -2.57 -1.51 -25.96
C ILE A 313 -1.40 -0.61 -26.44
N ASP A 314 -1.66 0.17 -27.50
CA ASP A 314 -0.77 1.20 -28.03
C ASP A 314 -0.71 2.48 -27.15
N GLY A 315 -1.80 2.77 -26.43
CA GLY A 315 -1.92 3.87 -25.47
C GLY A 315 -1.46 3.55 -24.04
N VAL A 316 -1.29 2.27 -23.67
CA VAL A 316 -0.87 1.84 -22.31
C VAL A 316 0.47 2.43 -21.89
N TYR A 317 1.36 2.69 -22.85
CA TYR A 317 2.71 3.20 -22.59
C TYR A 317 2.91 4.66 -23.00
N SER A 318 1.85 5.32 -23.48
CA SER A 318 1.91 6.71 -23.90
C SER A 318 2.09 7.66 -22.73
N ASP A 319 2.98 8.64 -22.91
CA ASP A 319 3.19 9.78 -22.00
C ASP A 319 2.18 10.91 -22.21
N VAL A 320 1.35 10.83 -23.25
CA VAL A 320 0.47 11.92 -23.66
C VAL A 320 -0.83 11.86 -22.86
N ASN A 321 -1.04 12.90 -22.06
CA ASN A 321 -2.31 13.12 -21.36
C ASN A 321 -3.37 13.67 -22.31
N GLU A 322 -4.62 13.30 -22.05
CA GLU A 322 -5.78 13.90 -22.68
C GLU A 322 -6.03 15.32 -22.16
N SER A 323 -6.83 16.09 -22.91
CA SER A 323 -7.32 17.38 -22.41
C SER A 323 -8.34 17.14 -21.30
N ILE A 324 -8.06 17.67 -20.10
CA ILE A 324 -8.89 17.53 -18.91
C ILE A 324 -9.60 18.87 -18.65
N PRO A 325 -10.94 18.89 -18.55
CA PRO A 325 -11.67 20.11 -18.21
C PRO A 325 -11.23 20.71 -16.87
N PRO A 326 -11.20 22.05 -16.71
CA PRO A 326 -10.79 22.70 -15.47
C PRO A 326 -11.59 22.24 -14.24
N HIS A 327 -12.88 21.93 -14.42
CA HIS A 327 -13.73 21.42 -13.34
C HIS A 327 -13.24 20.07 -12.80
N THR A 328 -12.89 19.14 -13.69
CA THR A 328 -12.33 17.83 -13.33
C THR A 328 -10.97 17.99 -12.65
N MET A 329 -10.13 18.91 -13.12
CA MET A 329 -8.84 19.20 -12.46
C MET A 329 -9.03 19.72 -11.02
N GLN A 330 -10.02 20.58 -10.79
CA GLN A 330 -10.36 21.07 -9.45
C GLN A 330 -10.87 19.94 -8.55
N ALA A 331 -11.69 19.03 -9.09
CA ALA A 331 -12.16 17.85 -8.37
C ALA A 331 -11.00 16.92 -7.99
N ILE A 332 -10.06 16.64 -8.91
CA ILE A 332 -8.84 15.87 -8.64
C ILE A 332 -8.03 16.53 -7.51
N ALA A 333 -7.76 17.83 -7.61
CA ALA A 333 -7.01 18.57 -6.61
C ALA A 333 -7.69 18.53 -5.23
N ARG A 334 -9.02 18.62 -5.20
CA ARG A 334 -9.82 18.53 -3.98
C ARG A 334 -9.72 17.15 -3.32
N VAL A 335 -9.85 16.08 -4.09
CA VAL A 335 -9.67 14.71 -3.57
C VAL A 335 -8.25 14.52 -3.02
N CYS A 336 -7.22 14.98 -3.73
CA CYS A 336 -5.83 14.93 -3.22
C CYS A 336 -5.66 15.70 -1.90
N TYR A 337 -6.32 16.86 -1.77
CA TYR A 337 -6.29 17.63 -0.53
C TYR A 337 -7.01 16.90 0.62
N ILE A 338 -8.18 16.30 0.35
CA ILE A 338 -8.91 15.49 1.32
C ILE A 338 -8.04 14.33 1.81
N LEU A 339 -7.38 13.61 0.90
CA LEU A 339 -6.48 12.51 1.27
C LEU A 339 -5.34 12.99 2.19
N ALA A 340 -4.75 14.15 1.90
CA ALA A 340 -3.74 14.75 2.77
C ALA A 340 -4.32 15.13 4.15
N LEU A 341 -5.53 15.68 4.19
CA LEU A 341 -6.24 16.03 5.42
C LEU A 341 -6.58 14.81 6.27
N LEU A 342 -7.08 13.73 5.66
CA LEU A 342 -7.35 12.46 6.34
C LEU A 342 -6.04 11.85 6.88
N SER A 343 -4.97 11.89 6.08
CA SER A 343 -3.67 11.39 6.51
C SER A 343 -3.07 12.17 7.67
N ASN A 344 -3.23 13.50 7.71
CA ASN A 344 -2.75 14.34 8.81
C ASN A 344 -3.58 14.15 10.09
N ALA A 345 -4.87 13.85 9.93
CA ALA A 345 -5.78 13.54 11.02
C ALA A 345 -5.68 12.09 11.51
N HIS A 346 -4.80 11.27 10.92
CA HIS A 346 -4.66 9.82 11.22
C HIS A 346 -5.98 9.05 11.07
N ILE A 347 -6.81 9.47 10.10
CA ILE A 347 -8.09 8.86 9.80
C ILE A 347 -7.87 7.73 8.77
N PRO A 348 -8.33 6.49 9.02
CA PRO A 348 -8.29 5.41 8.05
C PRO A 348 -8.91 5.79 6.70
N ILE A 349 -8.23 5.44 5.62
CA ILE A 349 -8.60 5.73 4.23
C ILE A 349 -9.21 4.49 3.60
N SER A 350 -10.43 4.65 3.11
CA SER A 350 -11.27 3.69 2.41
C SER A 350 -12.08 4.41 1.33
N ASP A 351 -12.71 3.66 0.44
CA ASP A 351 -13.67 4.18 -0.53
C ASP A 351 -14.80 4.98 0.14
N VAL A 352 -15.35 4.47 1.25
CA VAL A 352 -16.43 5.13 2.00
C VAL A 352 -15.95 6.42 2.66
N SER A 353 -14.78 6.40 3.32
CA SER A 353 -14.27 7.59 4.03
C SER A 353 -13.93 8.70 3.05
N VAL A 354 -13.33 8.38 1.90
CA VAL A 354 -13.00 9.36 0.85
C VAL A 354 -14.27 9.89 0.20
N GLY A 355 -15.22 9.02 -0.14
CA GLY A 355 -16.50 9.41 -0.71
C GLY A 355 -17.27 10.38 0.19
N ARG A 356 -17.46 10.05 1.48
CA ARG A 356 -18.16 10.94 2.42
C ARG A 356 -17.42 12.26 2.66
N ALA A 357 -16.09 12.21 2.80
CA ALA A 357 -15.30 13.43 2.97
C ALA A 357 -15.41 14.35 1.74
N PHE A 358 -15.49 13.77 0.54
CA PHE A 358 -15.72 14.52 -0.69
C PHE A 358 -17.12 15.14 -0.72
N ASP A 359 -18.17 14.37 -0.40
CA ASP A 359 -19.56 14.85 -0.40
C ASP A 359 -19.71 16.07 0.52
N VAL A 360 -19.22 15.96 1.76
CA VAL A 360 -19.23 17.06 2.73
C VAL A 360 -18.40 18.26 2.25
N SER A 361 -17.27 18.03 1.58
CA SER A 361 -16.47 19.11 1.04
C SER A 361 -17.19 19.90 -0.05
N VAL A 362 -18.04 19.23 -0.85
CA VAL A 362 -18.82 19.85 -1.93
C VAL A 362 -20.03 20.60 -1.37
N GLU A 363 -20.69 20.04 -0.36
CA GLU A 363 -21.79 20.71 0.35
C GLU A 363 -21.34 22.03 1.01
N LEU A 364 -20.16 22.03 1.63
CA LEU A 364 -19.64 23.19 2.36
C LEU A 364 -19.00 24.23 1.45
N ALA A 365 -18.39 23.81 0.34
CA ALA A 365 -17.78 24.69 -0.64
C ALA A 365 -17.90 24.09 -2.04
N PRO A 366 -18.49 24.81 -3.02
CA PRO A 366 -18.59 24.29 -4.38
C PRO A 366 -17.20 24.05 -4.96
N VAL A 367 -17.07 23.05 -5.84
CA VAL A 367 -15.80 22.70 -6.52
C VAL A 367 -15.23 23.90 -7.26
N GLN A 368 -16.10 24.69 -7.88
CA GLN A 368 -15.76 25.92 -8.56
C GLN A 368 -15.62 27.08 -7.57
N GLY A 369 -14.37 27.53 -7.34
CA GLY A 369 -14.09 28.77 -6.60
C GLY A 369 -14.18 28.69 -5.07
N GLY A 370 -14.65 27.57 -4.51
CA GLY A 370 -14.68 27.34 -3.06
C GLY A 370 -13.34 26.86 -2.52
N GLY A 371 -12.63 27.72 -1.79
CA GLY A 371 -11.43 27.35 -1.04
C GLY A 371 -11.77 26.54 0.21
N LEU A 372 -10.94 25.57 0.56
CA LEU A 372 -11.08 24.80 1.80
C LEU A 372 -10.49 25.62 2.95
N THR A 373 -11.36 26.31 3.69
CA THR A 373 -10.98 27.05 4.91
C THR A 373 -10.79 26.09 6.08
N GLU A 374 -10.12 26.54 7.15
CA GLU A 374 -9.85 25.71 8.33
C GLU A 374 -11.12 25.14 8.98
N LEU A 375 -12.22 25.90 8.97
CA LEU A 375 -13.53 25.46 9.46
C LEU A 375 -14.09 24.30 8.64
N ILE A 376 -14.01 24.40 7.31
CA ILE A 376 -14.45 23.34 6.39
C ILE A 376 -13.60 22.09 6.60
N CYS A 377 -12.28 22.25 6.73
CA CYS A 377 -11.37 21.16 7.04
C CYS A 377 -11.71 20.47 8.38
N ALA A 378 -12.10 21.23 9.40
CA ALA A 378 -12.52 20.67 10.68
C ALA A 378 -13.82 19.84 10.56
N GLN A 379 -14.81 20.33 9.81
CA GLN A 379 -16.07 19.63 9.57
C GLN A 379 -15.87 18.35 8.73
N ILE A 380 -15.05 18.40 7.68
CA ILE A 380 -14.69 17.22 6.88
C ILE A 380 -14.07 16.14 7.78
N ARG A 381 -13.17 16.50 8.70
CA ARG A 381 -12.58 15.53 9.65
C ARG A 381 -13.63 14.88 10.54
N GLN A 382 -14.56 15.67 11.09
CA GLN A 382 -15.61 15.15 11.97
C GLN A 382 -16.54 14.17 11.24
N GLU A 383 -16.96 14.50 10.02
CA GLU A 383 -17.82 13.62 9.22
C GLU A 383 -17.08 12.37 8.73
N ALA A 384 -15.81 12.49 8.34
CA ALA A 384 -14.99 11.33 8.02
C ALA A 384 -14.83 10.38 9.22
N LEU A 385 -14.70 10.91 10.44
CA LEU A 385 -14.67 10.09 11.66
C LEU A 385 -16.01 9.39 11.91
N LYS A 386 -17.14 10.09 11.75
CA LYS A 386 -18.48 9.47 11.82
C LYS A 386 -18.67 8.39 10.75
N ALA A 387 -17.99 8.52 9.62
CA ALA A 387 -18.02 7.53 8.55
C ALA A 387 -17.38 6.20 8.93
N ILE A 388 -16.40 6.23 9.82
CA ILE A 388 -15.66 5.05 10.28
C ILE A 388 -16.39 4.32 11.42
N ALA A 389 -17.17 5.06 12.21
CA ALA A 389 -17.91 4.52 13.36
C ALA A 389 -19.19 3.74 12.98
N ARG A 390 -19.57 3.76 11.70
CA ARG A 390 -20.66 2.96 11.12
C ARG A 390 -20.07 1.90 10.22
#